data_AF-A0A9P9CQP4-F1
#
_entry.id   AF-A0A9P9CQP4-F1
#
_cell.length_a   1.000
_cell.length_b   1.000
_cell.length_c   1.000
_cell.angle_alpha   90.00
_cell.angle_beta   90.00
_cell.angle_gamma   90.00
#
_symmetry.space_group_name_H-M   'P 1'
#
loop_
_entity.id
_entity.type
_entity.pdbx_description
1 polymer ?
#
loop_
_entity_poly.entity_id
_entity_poly.type
_entity_poly.pdbx_seq_one_letter_code
_entity_poly.pdbx_strand_id
1 'polypeptide(L)'
;MASTAEAATTGWEQDVKPVLEQYWPHPTPTELKQPSKPAASAYISAYNKIYDICCHHNHEDSAKLVMPPLEMIVEDWITAARAYIEAEGESKVLERYLETWTVFQVARSLTSHVYRYPDRHLFPQWEDGGTRLPTDYARQPVERHIPSDAVPLRRWRLGIYEPILNNDNGVAILKAAIPADDTVKKKEVKDILHACSAQYGEAPIDSLK
;
A
#
# COMPACT_ATOMS: atom_id res chain seq x y z
N MET A 1 -7.62 13.73 34.30
CA MET A 1 -6.53 12.85 33.80
C MET A 1 -7.06 12.19 32.54
N ALA A 2 -6.49 12.48 31.37
CA ALA A 2 -6.91 11.85 30.12
C ALA A 2 -6.57 10.35 30.16
N SER A 3 -7.41 9.50 29.59
CA SER A 3 -7.12 8.06 29.57
C SER A 3 -5.89 7.76 28.69
N THR A 4 -5.19 6.66 28.94
CA THR A 4 -4.04 6.21 28.13
C THR A 4 -4.38 6.05 26.65
N ALA A 5 -5.63 5.71 26.33
CA ALA A 5 -6.14 5.63 24.96
C ALA A 5 -6.29 7.02 24.30
N GLU A 6 -6.76 8.04 25.04
CA GLU A 6 -6.85 9.43 24.53
C GLU A 6 -5.47 10.06 24.29
N ALA A 7 -4.48 9.74 25.13
CA ALA A 7 -3.11 10.23 24.95
C ALA A 7 -2.38 9.54 23.77
N ALA A 8 -2.74 8.28 23.47
CA ALA A 8 -2.24 7.56 22.32
C ALA A 8 -2.82 8.11 21.00
N THR A 9 -4.13 8.36 20.93
CA THR A 9 -4.80 8.93 19.75
C THR A 9 -4.38 10.38 19.47
N THR A 10 -4.25 11.21 20.51
CA THR A 10 -3.84 12.62 20.36
C THR A 10 -2.44 12.75 19.74
N GLY A 11 -1.48 11.91 20.17
CA GLY A 11 -0.13 11.95 19.60
C GLY A 11 -0.02 11.30 18.22
N TRP A 12 -0.94 10.42 17.83
CA TRP A 12 -0.98 9.90 16.47
C TRP A 12 -1.34 11.00 15.45
N GLU A 13 -2.43 11.75 15.73
CA GLU A 13 -2.90 12.85 14.87
C GLU A 13 -1.86 13.96 14.75
N GLN A 14 -1.06 14.21 15.79
CA GLN A 14 -0.05 15.28 15.81
C GLN A 14 1.29 14.86 15.19
N ASP A 15 1.79 13.67 15.52
CA ASP A 15 3.15 13.28 15.17
C ASP A 15 3.24 12.33 13.97
N VAL A 16 2.26 11.42 13.82
CA VAL A 16 2.33 10.33 12.84
C VAL A 16 1.58 10.68 11.56
N LYS A 17 0.32 11.13 11.69
CA LYS A 17 -0.55 11.43 10.55
C LYS A 17 0.07 12.42 9.55
N PRO A 18 0.66 13.57 9.97
CA PRO A 18 1.18 14.54 9.01
C PRO A 18 2.37 14.00 8.20
N VAL A 19 3.11 13.03 8.74
CA VAL A 19 4.18 12.33 8.01
C VAL A 19 3.59 11.35 7.00
N LEU A 20 2.56 10.60 7.38
CA LEU A 20 1.92 9.64 6.47
C LEU A 20 1.15 10.34 5.33
N GLU A 21 0.50 11.47 5.58
CA GLU A 21 -0.15 12.26 4.53
C GLU A 21 0.85 12.83 3.50
N GLN A 22 2.10 13.07 3.90
CA GLN A 22 3.17 13.44 2.97
C GLN A 22 3.65 12.27 2.10
N TYR A 23 3.57 11.04 2.62
CA TYR A 23 3.88 9.82 1.85
C TYR A 23 2.71 9.41 0.95
N TRP A 24 1.48 9.66 1.38
CA TRP A 24 0.24 9.32 0.68
C TRP A 24 -0.51 10.60 0.27
N PRO A 25 0.08 11.46 -0.59
CA PRO A 25 -0.59 12.68 -1.00
C PRO A 25 -1.86 12.32 -1.78
N HIS A 26 -2.99 12.82 -1.32
CA HIS A 26 -4.30 12.44 -1.82
C HIS A 26 -4.44 12.82 -3.31
N PRO A 27 -4.68 11.85 -4.22
CA PRO A 27 -4.93 12.13 -5.63
C PRO A 27 -6.21 12.95 -5.81
N THR A 28 -6.27 13.71 -6.89
CA THR A 28 -7.50 14.35 -7.37
C THR A 28 -7.84 13.77 -8.75
N PRO A 29 -9.05 13.94 -9.28
CA PRO A 29 -9.39 13.42 -10.62
C PRO A 29 -8.48 13.90 -11.75
N THR A 30 -7.77 15.01 -11.55
CA THR A 30 -6.92 15.66 -12.56
C THR A 30 -5.42 15.64 -12.23
N GLU A 31 -5.04 15.28 -11.01
CA GLU A 31 -3.67 15.42 -10.52
C GLU A 31 -3.30 14.26 -9.59
N LEU A 32 -2.19 13.61 -9.91
CA LEU A 32 -1.50 12.67 -9.04
C LEU A 32 -0.21 13.31 -8.51
N LYS A 33 -0.13 13.47 -7.19
CA LYS A 33 1.03 14.09 -6.53
C LYS A 33 2.06 13.05 -6.15
N GLN A 34 3.33 13.44 -6.20
CA GLN A 34 4.44 12.58 -5.78
C GLN A 34 4.59 12.57 -4.26
N PRO A 35 4.90 11.42 -3.63
CA PRO A 35 5.23 11.34 -2.22
C PRO A 35 6.42 12.24 -1.89
N SER A 36 6.37 12.90 -0.74
CA SER A 36 7.43 13.79 -0.28
C SER A 36 8.09 13.27 0.99
N LYS A 37 9.37 13.57 1.17
CA LYS A 37 10.10 13.21 2.39
C LYS A 37 9.93 14.35 3.41
N PRO A 38 9.42 14.07 4.63
CA PRO A 38 9.33 15.07 5.67
C PRO A 38 10.72 15.48 6.17
N ALA A 39 10.78 16.55 6.95
CA ALA A 39 11.97 16.88 7.71
C ALA A 39 12.38 15.70 8.61
N ALA A 40 13.69 15.47 8.77
CA ALA A 40 14.20 14.35 9.56
C ALA A 40 13.67 14.33 11.00
N SER A 41 13.46 15.50 11.60
CA SER A 41 12.87 15.64 12.94
C SER A 41 11.42 15.13 13.00
N ALA A 42 10.60 15.43 11.99
CA ALA A 42 9.23 14.95 11.92
C ALA A 42 9.18 13.42 11.68
N TYR A 43 10.05 12.90 10.82
CA TYR A 43 10.22 11.44 10.64
C TYR A 43 10.58 10.74 11.96
N ILE A 44 11.57 11.27 12.69
CA ILE A 44 12.00 10.70 13.98
C ILE A 44 10.86 10.77 15.01
N SER A 45 10.10 11.88 15.06
CA SER A 45 8.94 12.02 15.94
C SER A 45 7.88 10.93 15.65
N ALA A 46 7.50 10.78 14.38
CA ALA A 46 6.54 9.77 13.95
C ALA A 46 7.00 8.34 14.28
N TYR A 47 8.27 8.02 13.98
CA TYR A 47 8.85 6.72 14.29
C TYR A 47 8.85 6.44 15.79
N ASN A 48 9.31 7.39 16.60
CA ASN A 48 9.35 7.24 18.06
C ASN A 48 7.95 7.09 18.64
N LYS A 49 6.95 7.81 18.12
CA LYS A 49 5.57 7.68 18.58
C LYS A 49 5.02 6.27 18.35
N ILE A 50 5.25 5.69 17.17
CA ILE A 50 4.86 4.31 16.86
C ILE A 50 5.63 3.33 17.74
N TYR A 51 6.94 3.53 17.89
CA TYR A 51 7.79 2.71 18.75
C TYR A 51 7.29 2.72 20.21
N ASP A 52 6.94 3.88 20.75
CA ASP A 52 6.44 4.03 22.11
C ASP A 52 5.11 3.29 22.29
N ILE A 53 4.18 3.38 21.33
CA ILE A 53 2.93 2.60 21.37
C ILE A 53 3.23 1.10 21.42
N CYS A 54 4.22 0.64 20.65
CA CYS A 54 4.62 -0.76 20.60
C CYS A 54 5.35 -1.25 21.86
N CYS A 55 6.01 -0.35 22.61
CA CYS A 55 6.76 -0.71 23.81
C CYS A 55 5.93 -0.62 25.10
N HIS A 56 4.87 0.19 25.12
CA HIS A 56 4.06 0.44 26.32
C HIS A 56 2.73 -0.33 26.35
N HIS A 57 2.39 -1.05 25.28
CA HIS A 57 1.22 -1.92 25.21
C HIS A 57 1.65 -3.36 24.92
N ASN A 58 0.77 -4.33 25.19
CA ASN A 58 1.01 -5.70 24.75
C ASN A 58 0.89 -5.79 23.22
N HIS A 59 1.39 -6.89 22.66
CA HIS A 59 1.46 -7.10 21.21
C HIS A 59 0.11 -6.92 20.49
N GLU A 60 -0.99 -7.44 21.05
CA GLU A 60 -2.31 -7.37 20.41
C GLU A 60 -2.87 -5.95 20.43
N ASP A 61 -2.74 -5.26 21.57
CA ASP A 61 -3.19 -3.88 21.73
C ASP A 61 -2.36 -2.91 20.88
N SER A 62 -1.04 -3.11 20.80
CA SER A 62 -0.18 -2.33 19.91
C SER A 62 -0.60 -2.45 18.44
N ALA A 63 -0.89 -3.67 17.97
CA ALA A 63 -1.36 -3.89 16.60
C ALA A 63 -2.70 -3.19 16.34
N LYS A 64 -3.64 -3.26 17.29
CA LYS A 64 -4.95 -2.57 17.20
C LYS A 64 -4.85 -1.05 17.24
N LEU A 65 -3.81 -0.48 17.86
CA LEU A 65 -3.61 0.97 17.91
C LEU A 65 -2.86 1.52 16.69
N VAL A 66 -1.91 0.76 16.16
CA VAL A 66 -0.98 1.24 15.12
C VAL A 66 -1.49 0.94 13.71
N MET A 67 -2.13 -0.21 13.50
CA MET A 67 -2.47 -0.66 12.14
C MET A 67 -3.74 -0.01 11.57
N PRO A 68 -4.86 0.12 12.29
CA PRO A 68 -6.08 0.69 11.71
C PRO A 68 -5.92 2.10 11.14
N PRO A 69 -5.17 3.03 11.78
CA PRO A 69 -4.95 4.35 11.19
C PRO A 69 -4.16 4.31 9.87
N LEU A 70 -3.19 3.39 9.74
CA LEU A 70 -2.50 3.16 8.47
C LEU A 70 -3.46 2.63 7.41
N GLU A 71 -4.28 1.63 7.77
CA GLU A 71 -5.26 1.06 6.84
C GLU A 71 -6.22 2.13 6.30
N MET A 72 -6.68 3.03 7.16
CA MET A 72 -7.58 4.13 6.79
C MET A 72 -6.93 5.09 5.80
N ILE A 73 -5.71 5.58 6.06
CA ILE A 73 -4.99 6.48 5.13
C ILE A 73 -4.79 5.81 3.76
N VAL A 74 -4.40 4.54 3.77
CA VAL A 74 -4.16 3.77 2.55
C VAL A 74 -5.48 3.54 1.79
N GLU A 75 -6.56 3.18 2.48
CA GLU A 75 -7.88 2.96 1.88
C GLU A 75 -8.45 4.22 1.25
N ASP A 76 -8.36 5.35 1.95
CA ASP A 76 -8.75 6.67 1.44
C ASP A 76 -7.95 7.02 0.17
N TRP A 77 -6.63 6.83 0.22
CA TRP A 77 -5.75 7.07 -0.93
C TRP A 77 -6.09 6.16 -2.11
N ILE A 78 -6.32 4.86 -1.88
CA ILE A 78 -6.69 3.89 -2.92
C ILE A 78 -8.02 4.27 -3.59
N THR A 79 -9.00 4.71 -2.81
CA THR A 79 -10.30 5.15 -3.33
C THR A 79 -10.13 6.35 -4.26
N ALA A 80 -9.34 7.34 -3.84
CA ALA A 80 -9.04 8.51 -4.65
C ALA A 80 -8.19 8.21 -5.88
N ALA A 81 -7.21 7.32 -5.74
CA ALA A 81 -6.36 6.84 -6.82
C ALA A 81 -7.16 6.12 -7.91
N ARG A 82 -8.16 5.32 -7.51
CA ARG A 82 -9.09 4.70 -8.46
C ARG A 82 -9.88 5.75 -9.23
N ALA A 83 -10.45 6.73 -8.54
CA ALA A 83 -11.19 7.82 -9.18
C ALA A 83 -10.29 8.62 -10.15
N TYR A 84 -9.02 8.84 -9.80
CA TYR A 84 -8.03 9.40 -10.71
C TYR A 84 -7.83 8.51 -11.94
N ILE A 85 -7.59 7.21 -11.79
CA ILE A 85 -7.40 6.29 -12.93
C ILE A 85 -8.60 6.34 -13.89
N GLU A 86 -9.82 6.38 -13.36
CA GLU A 86 -11.06 6.30 -14.15
C GLU A 86 -11.50 7.65 -14.76
N ALA A 87 -10.95 8.79 -14.32
CA ALA A 87 -11.49 10.11 -14.65
C ALA A 87 -11.28 10.62 -16.10
N GLU A 88 -10.30 10.10 -16.85
CA GLU A 88 -10.01 10.56 -18.23
C GLU A 88 -10.48 9.61 -19.35
N GLY A 89 -11.33 8.63 -19.01
CA GLY A 89 -11.90 7.67 -19.97
C GLY A 89 -10.91 6.58 -20.42
N GLU A 90 -11.42 5.59 -21.16
CA GLU A 90 -10.75 4.31 -21.40
C GLU A 90 -9.35 4.42 -22.05
N SER A 91 -9.11 5.44 -22.88
CA SER A 91 -7.85 5.63 -23.61
C SER A 91 -6.67 5.99 -22.72
N LYS A 92 -6.90 6.53 -21.52
CA LYS A 92 -5.87 6.99 -20.58
C LYS A 92 -5.83 6.23 -19.26
N VAL A 93 -6.79 5.32 -19.04
CA VAL A 93 -6.86 4.46 -17.84
C VAL A 93 -5.53 3.78 -17.57
N LEU A 94 -4.89 3.25 -18.61
CA LEU A 94 -3.63 2.57 -18.44
C LEU A 94 -2.49 3.50 -18.01
N GLU A 95 -2.32 4.62 -18.71
CA GLU A 95 -1.23 5.56 -18.42
C GLU A 95 -1.32 6.00 -16.96
N ARG A 96 -2.54 6.36 -16.53
CA ARG A 96 -2.85 6.71 -15.15
C ARG A 96 -2.63 5.55 -14.20
N TYR A 97 -2.97 4.32 -14.57
CA TYR A 97 -2.70 3.13 -13.75
C TYR A 97 -1.21 2.96 -13.48
N LEU A 98 -0.36 3.03 -14.52
CA LEU A 98 1.09 2.85 -14.38
C LEU A 98 1.74 3.98 -13.58
N GLU A 99 1.30 5.22 -13.81
CA GLU A 99 1.74 6.37 -13.03
C GLU A 99 1.36 6.22 -11.55
N THR A 100 0.10 5.84 -11.30
CA THR A 100 -0.43 5.61 -9.95
C THR A 100 0.30 4.46 -9.26
N TRP A 101 0.62 3.39 -9.97
CA TRP A 101 1.39 2.27 -9.42
C TRP A 101 2.80 2.69 -9.00
N THR A 102 3.46 3.51 -9.82
CA THR A 102 4.81 4.02 -9.52
C THR A 102 4.78 4.86 -8.24
N VAL A 103 3.82 5.78 -8.12
CA VAL A 103 3.61 6.59 -6.92
C VAL A 103 3.31 5.72 -5.70
N PHE A 104 2.44 4.72 -5.85
CA PHE A 104 2.07 3.77 -4.82
C PHE A 104 3.29 3.00 -4.28
N GLN A 105 4.18 2.52 -5.16
CA GLN A 105 5.38 1.80 -4.74
C GLN A 105 6.31 2.66 -3.89
N VAL A 106 6.48 3.94 -4.25
CA VAL A 106 7.28 4.89 -3.48
C VAL A 106 6.64 5.16 -2.11
N ALA A 107 5.33 5.44 -2.07
CA ALA A 107 4.58 5.70 -0.84
C ALA A 107 4.64 4.51 0.14
N ARG A 108 4.43 3.29 -0.37
CA ARG A 108 4.56 2.04 0.37
C ARG A 108 5.97 1.88 0.96
N SER A 109 7.01 2.05 0.14
CA SER A 109 8.39 1.93 0.62
C SER A 109 8.71 2.94 1.73
N LEU A 110 8.29 4.21 1.59
CA LEU A 110 8.47 5.23 2.62
C LEU A 110 7.73 4.87 3.93
N THR A 111 6.52 4.35 3.83
CA THR A 111 5.71 3.92 4.97
C THR A 111 6.39 2.79 5.75
N SER A 112 6.95 1.80 5.06
CA SER A 112 7.66 0.68 5.70
C SER A 112 8.82 1.13 6.59
N HIS A 113 9.48 2.26 6.27
CA HIS A 113 10.56 2.81 7.10
C HIS A 113 10.06 3.38 8.43
N VAL A 114 8.86 3.95 8.48
CA VAL A 114 8.24 4.47 9.71
C VAL A 114 7.67 3.33 10.55
N TYR A 115 7.19 2.26 9.90
CA TYR A 115 6.60 1.09 10.55
C TYR A 115 7.58 -0.09 10.73
N ARG A 116 8.88 0.15 10.59
CA ARG A 116 9.90 -0.91 10.66
C ARG A 116 9.90 -1.66 11.99
N TYR A 117 9.63 -0.98 13.10
CA TYR A 117 9.56 -1.61 14.41
C TYR A 117 8.33 -2.52 14.58
N PRO A 118 7.09 -2.04 14.40
CA PRO A 118 5.92 -2.92 14.50
C PRO A 118 5.99 -4.08 13.52
N ASP A 119 6.50 -3.86 12.31
CA ASP A 119 6.68 -4.92 11.33
C ASP A 119 7.56 -6.07 11.82
N ARG A 120 8.65 -5.77 12.54
CA ARG A 120 9.59 -6.78 13.05
C ARG A 120 9.12 -7.46 14.33
N HIS A 121 8.37 -6.74 15.16
CA HIS A 121 8.09 -7.15 16.53
C HIS A 121 6.63 -7.51 16.80
N LEU A 122 5.69 -6.98 16.02
CA LEU A 122 4.25 -7.30 16.09
C LEU A 122 3.81 -8.32 15.03
N PHE A 123 4.66 -8.60 14.05
CA PHE A 123 4.34 -9.57 13.00
C PHE A 123 5.50 -10.54 12.80
N PRO A 124 5.71 -11.47 13.74
CA PRO A 124 6.92 -12.31 13.77
C PRO A 124 7.04 -13.34 12.63
N GLN A 125 6.16 -13.31 11.62
CA GLN A 125 6.15 -14.31 10.55
C GLN A 125 6.91 -13.88 9.29
N TRP A 126 7.91 -13.01 9.40
CA TRP A 126 8.80 -12.79 8.26
C TRP A 126 9.53 -14.09 7.92
N GLU A 127 9.43 -14.54 6.68
CA GLU A 127 10.29 -15.59 6.15
C GLU A 127 11.76 -15.09 6.20
N ASP A 128 12.70 -16.03 6.32
CA ASP A 128 14.14 -15.76 6.36
C ASP A 128 14.58 -14.75 7.44
N GLY A 129 14.08 -14.91 8.67
CA GLY A 129 14.59 -14.17 9.83
C GLY A 129 14.36 -12.66 9.82
N GLY A 130 13.25 -12.19 9.22
CA GLY A 130 12.92 -10.75 9.21
C GLY A 130 13.19 -10.04 7.89
N THR A 131 13.37 -10.76 6.77
CA THR A 131 13.76 -10.14 5.48
C THR A 131 12.71 -10.23 4.37
N ARG A 132 11.75 -11.16 4.43
CA ARG A 132 10.64 -11.22 3.47
C ARG A 132 9.27 -11.40 4.12
N LEU A 133 8.26 -10.75 3.56
CA LEU A 133 6.86 -11.08 3.82
C LEU A 133 6.56 -12.47 3.23
N PRO A 134 5.94 -13.40 3.97
CA PRO A 134 5.34 -14.60 3.40
C PRO A 134 4.50 -14.26 2.19
N THR A 135 4.67 -15.07 1.13
CA THR A 135 4.00 -14.89 -0.17
C THR A 135 2.47 -14.81 -0.09
N ASP A 136 1.87 -15.28 1.01
CA ASP A 136 0.42 -15.38 1.17
C ASP A 136 -0.21 -14.27 2.02
N TYR A 137 0.54 -13.30 2.53
CA TYR A 137 -0.02 -12.29 3.44
C TYR A 137 -1.13 -11.45 2.82
N ALA A 138 -0.97 -11.06 1.56
CA ALA A 138 -1.99 -10.31 0.84
C ALA A 138 -3.20 -11.18 0.42
N ARG A 139 -3.14 -12.52 0.61
CA ARG A 139 -4.27 -13.47 0.47
C ARG A 139 -5.01 -13.70 1.78
N GLN A 140 -4.44 -13.33 2.93
CA GLN A 140 -5.07 -13.58 4.22
C GLN A 140 -6.40 -12.82 4.33
N PRO A 141 -7.38 -13.38 5.06
CA PRO A 141 -8.66 -12.72 5.31
C PRO A 141 -8.46 -11.30 5.84
N VAL A 142 -9.38 -10.39 5.50
CA VAL A 142 -9.30 -8.97 5.88
C VAL A 142 -9.20 -8.81 7.39
N GLU A 143 -9.81 -9.73 8.15
CA GLU A 143 -9.85 -9.73 9.61
C GLU A 143 -8.50 -10.05 10.27
N ARG A 144 -7.48 -10.48 9.51
CA ARG A 144 -6.13 -10.70 10.06
C ARG A 144 -5.30 -9.44 9.98
N HIS A 145 -4.65 -9.10 11.09
CA HIS A 145 -3.57 -8.12 11.11
C HIS A 145 -2.40 -8.64 10.28
N ILE A 146 -1.97 -7.85 9.32
CA ILE A 146 -0.81 -8.13 8.45
C ILE A 146 0.24 -7.04 8.64
N PRO A 147 1.51 -7.29 8.28
CA PRO A 147 2.55 -6.27 8.33
C PRO A 147 2.18 -5.00 7.56
N SER A 148 2.74 -3.86 7.98
CA SER A 148 2.46 -2.54 7.40
C SER A 148 2.74 -2.50 5.90
N ASP A 149 3.74 -3.24 5.44
CA ASP A 149 4.13 -3.31 4.03
C ASP A 149 3.12 -4.12 3.18
N ALA A 150 2.37 -5.03 3.81
CA ALA A 150 1.35 -5.84 3.15
C ALA A 150 -0.03 -5.16 3.11
N VAL A 151 -0.30 -4.21 4.02
CA VAL A 151 -1.54 -3.43 4.05
C VAL A 151 -1.80 -2.69 2.72
N PRO A 152 -0.88 -1.86 2.21
CA PRO A 152 -1.05 -1.19 0.91
C PRO A 152 -1.28 -2.15 -0.24
N LEU A 153 -0.54 -3.26 -0.28
CA LEU A 153 -0.69 -4.25 -1.35
C LEU A 153 -2.08 -4.89 -1.36
N ARG A 154 -2.58 -5.27 -0.18
CA ARG A 154 -3.93 -5.82 -0.03
C ARG A 154 -4.98 -4.81 -0.49
N ARG A 155 -4.85 -3.55 -0.09
CA ARG A 155 -5.79 -2.48 -0.48
C ARG A 155 -5.71 -2.14 -1.97
N TRP A 156 -4.51 -2.10 -2.57
CA TRP A 156 -4.33 -1.95 -4.01
C TRP A 156 -5.02 -3.07 -4.80
N ARG A 157 -4.82 -4.31 -4.35
CA ARG A 157 -5.43 -5.48 -4.99
C ARG A 157 -6.95 -5.38 -5.04
N LEU A 158 -7.56 -5.18 -3.87
CA LEU A 158 -9.02 -5.17 -3.71
C LEU A 158 -9.65 -3.90 -4.31
N GLY A 159 -8.98 -2.76 -4.20
CA GLY A 159 -9.55 -1.46 -4.58
C GLY A 159 -9.31 -1.06 -6.04
N ILE A 160 -8.22 -1.52 -6.66
CA ILE A 160 -7.83 -1.11 -8.02
C ILE A 160 -7.66 -2.32 -8.94
N TYR A 161 -6.79 -3.27 -8.59
CA TYR A 161 -6.42 -4.35 -9.52
C TYR A 161 -7.59 -5.31 -9.84
N GLU A 162 -8.24 -5.88 -8.82
CA GLU A 162 -9.36 -6.81 -9.02
C GLU A 162 -10.56 -6.12 -9.72
N PRO A 163 -10.96 -4.88 -9.35
CA PRO A 163 -12.01 -4.17 -10.08
C PRO A 163 -11.68 -3.90 -11.55
N ILE A 164 -10.42 -3.61 -11.88
CA ILE A 164 -9.99 -3.46 -13.28
C ILE A 164 -10.05 -4.82 -13.98
N LEU A 165 -9.56 -5.91 -13.39
CA LEU A 165 -9.62 -7.23 -14.02
C LEU A 165 -11.04 -7.76 -14.25
N ASN A 166 -11.95 -7.48 -13.31
CA ASN A 166 -13.34 -7.93 -13.37
C ASN A 166 -14.22 -7.04 -14.26
N ASN A 167 -13.65 -6.01 -14.88
CA ASN A 167 -14.30 -5.22 -15.92
C ASN A 167 -13.99 -5.85 -17.29
N ASP A 168 -15.02 -6.10 -18.11
CA ASP A 168 -14.90 -6.72 -19.44
C ASP A 168 -13.87 -5.99 -20.35
N ASN A 169 -13.66 -4.68 -20.15
CA ASN A 169 -12.67 -3.88 -20.86
C ASN A 169 -11.29 -3.86 -20.18
N GLY A 170 -11.18 -4.19 -18.89
CA GLY A 170 -9.95 -4.00 -18.12
C GLY A 170 -8.86 -5.02 -18.43
N VAL A 171 -9.22 -6.25 -18.82
CA VAL A 171 -8.25 -7.23 -19.37
C VAL A 171 -7.70 -6.77 -20.72
N ALA A 172 -8.52 -6.14 -21.57
CA ALA A 172 -8.07 -5.58 -22.85
C ALA A 172 -7.16 -4.35 -22.63
N ILE A 173 -7.47 -3.50 -21.65
CA ILE A 173 -6.66 -2.33 -21.27
C ILE A 173 -5.30 -2.77 -20.71
N LEU A 174 -5.26 -3.78 -19.82
CA LEU A 174 -4.00 -4.34 -19.28
C LEU A 174 -3.19 -5.11 -20.34
N LYS A 175 -3.82 -5.69 -21.36
CA LYS A 175 -3.13 -6.34 -22.50
C LYS A 175 -2.59 -5.34 -23.50
N ALA A 176 -3.36 -4.29 -23.84
CA ALA A 176 -2.94 -3.19 -24.70
C ALA A 176 -1.80 -2.36 -24.07
N ALA A 177 -1.62 -2.51 -22.76
CA ALA A 177 -0.61 -1.83 -21.98
C ALA A 177 0.81 -2.31 -22.11
N ILE A 178 0.98 -3.54 -22.58
CA ILE A 178 2.27 -4.15 -22.76
C ILE A 178 2.89 -3.44 -23.96
N PRO A 179 3.88 -2.53 -23.78
CA PRO A 179 4.45 -1.82 -24.91
C PRO A 179 5.13 -2.87 -25.80
N ALA A 180 4.90 -2.78 -27.12
CA ALA A 180 5.42 -3.77 -28.06
C ALA A 180 6.96 -3.90 -27.97
N ASP A 181 7.65 -2.77 -27.77
CA ASP A 181 9.12 -2.64 -27.92
C ASP A 181 9.88 -2.03 -26.73
N ASP A 182 9.23 -1.68 -25.62
CA ASP A 182 9.95 -1.15 -24.45
C ASP A 182 10.22 -2.27 -23.44
N THR A 183 11.38 -2.92 -23.58
CA THR A 183 11.81 -4.07 -22.75
C THR A 183 11.80 -3.79 -21.25
N VAL A 184 11.96 -2.53 -20.83
CA VAL A 184 11.97 -2.16 -19.40
C VAL A 184 10.54 -2.07 -18.87
N LYS A 185 9.66 -1.32 -19.54
CA LYS A 185 8.24 -1.22 -19.16
C LYS A 185 7.49 -2.54 -19.31
N LYS A 186 7.84 -3.34 -20.32
CA LYS A 186 7.30 -4.70 -20.51
C LYS A 186 7.70 -5.63 -19.36
N LYS A 187 8.92 -5.46 -18.81
CA LYS A 187 9.36 -6.18 -17.62
C LYS A 187 8.62 -5.69 -16.38
N GLU A 188 8.45 -4.39 -16.18
CA GLU A 188 7.68 -3.84 -15.04
C GLU A 188 6.21 -4.28 -15.08
N VAL A 189 5.55 -4.21 -16.24
CA VAL A 189 4.17 -4.70 -16.40
C VAL A 189 4.10 -6.21 -16.20
N LYS A 190 5.06 -6.99 -16.73
CA LYS A 190 5.16 -8.42 -16.44
C LYS A 190 5.42 -8.69 -14.97
N ASP A 191 6.26 -7.90 -14.29
CA ASP A 191 6.59 -8.05 -12.87
C ASP A 191 5.40 -7.66 -12.00
N ILE A 192 4.58 -6.68 -12.41
CA ILE A 192 3.29 -6.36 -11.79
C ILE A 192 2.32 -7.51 -11.98
N LEU A 193 2.11 -7.96 -13.22
CA LEU A 193 1.24 -9.09 -13.53
C LEU A 193 1.72 -10.39 -12.87
N HIS A 194 3.03 -10.60 -12.72
CA HIS A 194 3.65 -11.76 -12.10
C HIS A 194 3.65 -11.64 -10.57
N ALA A 195 3.86 -10.47 -9.98
CA ALA A 195 3.63 -10.22 -8.56
C ALA A 195 2.13 -10.38 -8.23
N CYS A 196 1.24 -10.05 -9.16
CA CYS A 196 -0.19 -10.26 -9.01
C CYS A 196 -0.66 -11.67 -9.41
N SER A 197 0.13 -12.52 -10.09
CA SER A 197 -0.28 -13.87 -10.54
C SER A 197 0.53 -15.01 -9.91
N ALA A 198 1.86 -14.92 -9.81
CA ALA A 198 2.68 -15.95 -9.16
C ALA A 198 2.52 -15.99 -7.64
N GLN A 199 2.08 -14.87 -7.04
CA GLN A 199 1.59 -14.85 -5.66
C GLN A 199 0.11 -15.16 -5.55
N TYR A 200 -0.62 -15.62 -6.59
CA TYR A 200 -2.08 -15.88 -6.53
C TYR A 200 -2.60 -17.18 -7.19
N GLY A 201 -1.72 -18.02 -7.72
CA GLY A 201 -2.14 -19.24 -8.43
C GLY A 201 -2.62 -18.88 -9.84
N GLU A 202 -2.19 -19.68 -10.80
CA GLU A 202 -2.39 -19.45 -12.22
C GLU A 202 -3.85 -19.12 -12.58
N ALA A 203 -4.11 -17.90 -13.05
CA ALA A 203 -4.86 -17.80 -14.30
C ALA A 203 -3.82 -17.99 -15.40
N PRO A 204 -3.92 -19.02 -16.25
CA PRO A 204 -2.87 -19.31 -17.20
C PRO A 204 -2.79 -18.14 -18.16
N ILE A 205 -1.65 -17.46 -18.18
CA ILE A 205 -1.31 -16.56 -19.30
C ILE A 205 -1.37 -17.35 -20.63
N ASP A 206 -1.22 -18.68 -20.55
CA ASP A 206 -1.35 -19.63 -21.66
C ASP A 206 -2.80 -19.97 -22.10
N SER A 207 -3.84 -19.55 -21.37
CA SER A 207 -5.24 -19.71 -21.82
C SER A 207 -5.70 -18.57 -22.73
N LEU A 208 -4.78 -17.67 -23.10
CA LEU A 208 -5.01 -16.50 -23.94
C LEU A 208 -4.33 -16.63 -25.30
N LYS A 209 -4.49 -17.81 -25.92
CA LYS A 209 -4.27 -17.97 -27.36
C LYS A 209 -5.51 -17.56 -28.14
#